data_AF-A0A954GRQ6-F1
#
_entry.id   AF-A0A954GRQ6-F1
#
_cell.length_a   1.000
_cell.length_b   1.000
_cell.length_c   1.000
_cell.angle_alpha   90.00
_cell.angle_beta   90.00
_cell.angle_gamma   90.00
#
_symmetry.space_group_name_H-M   'P 1'
#
loop_
_entity.id
_entity.type
_entity.pdbx_description
1 polymer ?
#
loop_
_entity_poly.entity_id
_entity_poly.type
_entity_poly.pdbx_seq_one_letter_code
_entity_poly.pdbx_strand_id
1 'polypeptide(L)'
;TRGPTKSGFRNTISLDQFAAERLGPVTRFPTLNLGVNIDKANRSLSWTRDGVLLPAEDSASALFRKMFVQGDPSAVKRQLHKLDERASILDALLDDTRQFQRALGRDDQSRLDQYLTSVREIEQRLNAARQWELRPKPTTNEQPPDDIRDQKQFFEKFDLMLSMARLAFESDSTRIITLMVDAFATPPFNLHPNQNTTDGYHNLSHHGQSESKVQQLMDADHQQMMLLHKLFTRLTEVREDEDRLLDRTMILFGSNMGDANTHDNTNMPILLAGGGFKHGQHLAFRHDRNQPLCNLFVTMLQKLGVETESFASSSGTLNEIASNT
;
A
#
# COMPACT_ATOMS: atom_id res chain seq x y z
N THR A 1 -17.77 8.03 13.04
CA THR A 1 -16.67 8.86 12.48
C THR A 1 -17.23 10.17 11.98
N ARG A 2 -16.47 11.28 12.09
CA ARG A 2 -16.87 12.56 11.46
C ARG A 2 -16.76 12.39 9.95
N GLY A 3 -17.67 13.00 9.18
CA GLY A 3 -17.63 12.91 7.71
C GLY A 3 -16.36 13.56 7.14
N PRO A 4 -15.86 13.09 5.98
CA PRO A 4 -14.58 13.54 5.40
C PRO A 4 -14.51 15.03 5.07
N THR A 5 -15.67 15.70 4.94
CA THR A 5 -15.78 17.14 4.67
C THR A 5 -15.90 18.01 5.92
N LYS A 6 -15.90 17.41 7.13
CA LYS A 6 -16.07 18.15 8.38
C LYS A 6 -14.72 18.61 8.94
N SER A 7 -14.70 19.79 9.54
CA SER A 7 -13.54 20.29 10.29
C SER A 7 -13.10 19.29 11.38
N GLY A 8 -11.81 18.98 11.40
CA GLY A 8 -11.23 17.99 12.30
C GLY A 8 -11.44 16.53 11.87
N PHE A 9 -11.84 16.25 10.63
CA PHE A 9 -11.68 14.91 10.06
C PHE A 9 -10.20 14.53 10.04
N ARG A 10 -9.92 13.29 10.41
CA ARG A 10 -8.61 12.67 10.29
C ARG A 10 -8.83 11.27 9.74
N ASN A 11 -7.93 10.84 8.86
CA ASN A 11 -7.88 9.45 8.47
C ASN A 11 -7.53 8.59 9.68
N THR A 12 -7.84 7.30 9.57
CA THR A 12 -7.45 6.28 10.54
C THR A 12 -6.42 5.36 9.91
N ILE A 13 -5.94 4.39 10.70
CA ILE A 13 -5.02 3.36 10.22
C ILE A 13 -5.49 2.75 8.89
N SER A 14 -4.56 2.63 7.95
CA SER A 14 -4.78 1.95 6.68
C SER A 14 -4.58 0.43 6.82
N LEU A 15 -5.08 -0.33 5.85
CA LEU A 15 -5.07 -1.80 5.88
C LEU A 15 -3.66 -2.39 6.01
N ASP A 16 -2.72 -1.86 5.25
CA ASP A 16 -1.31 -2.24 5.25
C ASP A 16 -0.64 -1.99 6.60
N GLN A 17 -0.88 -0.84 7.22
CA GLN A 17 -0.31 -0.51 8.53
C GLN A 17 -0.94 -1.35 9.64
N PHE A 18 -2.25 -1.61 9.56
CA PHE A 18 -2.95 -2.49 10.50
C PHE A 18 -2.41 -3.93 10.44
N ALA A 19 -2.15 -4.44 9.23
CA ALA A 19 -1.54 -5.74 9.03
C ALA A 19 -0.08 -5.77 9.54
N ALA A 20 0.72 -4.77 9.19
CA ALA A 20 2.13 -4.69 9.59
C ALA A 20 2.32 -4.62 11.11
N GLU A 21 1.43 -3.93 11.84
CA GLU A 21 1.44 -3.91 13.31
C GLU A 21 1.24 -5.31 13.90
N ARG A 22 0.40 -6.14 13.30
CA ARG A 22 0.06 -7.48 13.84
C ARG A 22 1.00 -8.58 13.40
N LEU A 23 1.56 -8.48 12.19
CA LEU A 23 2.62 -9.38 11.75
C LEU A 23 3.92 -9.16 12.53
N GLY A 24 4.14 -7.94 13.03
CA GLY A 24 5.39 -7.56 13.65
C GLY A 24 6.55 -7.47 12.65
N PRO A 25 7.80 -7.34 13.13
CA PRO A 25 8.96 -7.03 12.31
C PRO A 25 9.59 -8.27 11.64
N VAL A 26 8.79 -9.07 10.93
CA VAL A 26 9.26 -10.32 10.28
C VAL A 26 10.15 -10.08 9.06
N THR A 27 10.10 -8.88 8.46
CA THR A 27 10.92 -8.47 7.32
C THR A 27 11.62 -7.15 7.58
N ARG A 28 12.66 -6.85 6.78
CA ARG A 28 13.44 -5.61 6.89
C ARG A 28 12.57 -4.36 6.77
N PHE A 29 11.63 -4.37 5.83
CA PHE A 29 10.65 -3.30 5.67
C PHE A 29 9.29 -3.81 6.11
N PRO A 30 8.64 -3.20 7.12
CA PRO A 30 7.30 -3.60 7.54
C PRO A 30 6.27 -3.46 6.42
N THR A 31 6.36 -2.36 5.67
CA THR A 31 5.63 -2.13 4.41
C THR A 31 6.52 -1.39 3.41
N LEU A 32 6.20 -1.51 2.13
CA LEU A 32 6.69 -0.61 1.09
C LEU A 32 5.50 0.17 0.50
N ASN A 33 5.48 1.47 0.75
CA ASN A 33 4.46 2.38 0.23
C ASN A 33 5.02 2.99 -1.04
N LEU A 34 4.39 2.69 -2.17
CA LEU A 34 4.87 2.95 -3.52
C LEU A 34 3.89 3.83 -4.28
N GLY A 35 4.37 4.58 -5.27
CA GLY A 35 3.56 5.47 -6.08
C GLY A 35 3.97 5.53 -7.54
N VAL A 36 3.01 5.89 -8.40
CA VAL A 36 3.23 6.27 -9.80
C VAL A 36 2.67 7.66 -10.00
N ASN A 37 3.51 8.59 -10.48
CA ASN A 37 3.17 10.01 -10.69
C ASN A 37 2.51 10.64 -9.47
N ILE A 38 3.13 10.56 -8.29
CA ILE A 38 2.49 10.93 -7.03
C ILE A 38 3.04 12.24 -6.44
N ASP A 39 2.17 13.06 -5.86
CA ASP A 39 2.58 14.12 -4.96
C ASP A 39 2.92 13.52 -3.58
N LYS A 40 4.20 13.19 -3.38
CA LYS A 40 4.71 12.53 -2.16
C LYS A 40 4.37 13.25 -0.86
N ALA A 41 4.14 14.56 -0.90
CA ALA A 41 3.84 15.35 0.29
C ALA A 41 2.38 15.20 0.74
N ASN A 42 1.48 14.92 -0.19
CA ASN A 42 0.04 15.05 0.04
C ASN A 42 -0.76 13.79 -0.30
N ARG A 43 -0.17 12.79 -0.97
CA ARG A 43 -0.89 11.64 -1.52
C ARG A 43 -0.21 10.32 -1.19
N SER A 44 -1.01 9.38 -0.68
CA SER A 44 -0.67 7.99 -0.38
C SER A 44 -1.94 7.23 0.00
N LEU A 45 -1.87 5.91 -0.01
CA LEU A 45 -2.90 5.02 0.53
C LEU A 45 -2.61 4.59 1.97
N SER A 46 -1.42 4.88 2.48
CA SER A 46 -0.94 4.43 3.79
C SER A 46 -1.04 5.52 4.84
N TRP A 47 -1.68 5.21 5.96
CA TRP A 47 -1.95 6.11 7.08
C TRP A 47 -1.66 5.40 8.40
N THR A 48 -0.98 6.09 9.32
CA THR A 48 -0.77 5.58 10.68
C THR A 48 -2.07 5.55 11.48
N ARG A 49 -2.05 4.87 12.63
CA ARG A 49 -3.14 4.86 13.62
C ARG A 49 -3.65 6.25 13.98
N ASP A 50 -2.75 7.22 14.08
CA ASP A 50 -3.07 8.60 14.44
C ASP A 50 -3.49 9.47 13.25
N GLY A 51 -3.62 8.87 12.07
CA GLY A 51 -4.07 9.56 10.85
C GLY A 51 -2.98 10.38 10.18
N VAL A 52 -1.70 10.01 10.36
CA VAL A 52 -0.57 10.63 9.66
C VAL A 52 -0.35 9.94 8.33
N LEU A 53 -0.29 10.73 7.25
CA LEU A 53 0.01 10.24 5.91
C LEU A 53 1.43 9.69 5.85
N LEU A 54 1.61 8.47 5.34
CA LEU A 54 2.92 7.90 5.08
C LEU A 54 3.31 8.13 3.61
N PRO A 55 4.43 8.82 3.31
CA PRO A 55 4.81 9.15 1.95
C PRO A 55 5.08 7.89 1.12
N ALA A 56 4.73 7.95 -0.16
CA ALA A 56 5.03 6.89 -1.11
C ALA A 56 6.37 7.14 -1.83
N GLU A 57 7.11 6.06 -2.12
CA GLU A 57 8.27 6.09 -3.00
C GLU A 57 7.86 5.90 -4.46
N ASP A 58 8.30 6.79 -5.34
CA ASP A 58 8.03 6.74 -6.79
C ASP A 58 9.30 6.66 -7.64
N SER A 59 10.48 6.57 -6.99
CA SER A 59 11.76 6.30 -7.63
C SER A 59 12.09 4.83 -7.51
N ALA A 60 12.03 4.13 -8.64
CA ALA A 60 12.41 2.72 -8.73
C ALA A 60 13.90 2.54 -8.42
N SER A 61 14.76 3.48 -8.85
CA SER A 61 16.19 3.44 -8.56
C SER A 61 16.47 3.61 -7.06
N ALA A 62 15.74 4.49 -6.37
CA ALA A 62 15.86 4.67 -4.92
C ALA A 62 15.36 3.44 -4.17
N LEU A 63 14.24 2.84 -4.60
CA LEU A 63 13.70 1.62 -4.04
C LEU A 63 14.65 0.43 -4.22
N PHE A 64 15.22 0.25 -5.42
CA PHE A 64 16.22 -0.78 -5.69
C PHE A 64 17.44 -0.62 -4.77
N ARG A 65 18.01 0.59 -4.68
CA ARG A 65 19.13 0.87 -3.77
C ARG A 65 18.75 0.58 -2.31
N LYS A 66 17.54 0.96 -1.90
CA LYS A 66 17.03 0.70 -0.56
C LYS A 66 16.96 -0.80 -0.26
N MET A 67 16.59 -1.65 -1.22
CA MET A 67 16.48 -3.10 -1.02
C MET A 67 17.83 -3.81 -1.09
N PHE A 68 18.68 -3.46 -2.05
CA PHE A 68 19.84 -4.31 -2.42
C PHE A 68 21.22 -3.68 -2.17
N VAL A 69 21.32 -2.34 -2.04
CA VAL A 69 22.63 -1.69 -1.89
C VAL A 69 22.96 -1.52 -0.41
N GLN A 70 23.93 -2.31 0.07
CA GLN A 70 24.46 -2.20 1.42
C GLN A 70 25.34 -0.95 1.54
N GLY A 71 25.08 -0.11 2.54
CA GLY A 71 25.95 1.02 2.84
C GLY A 71 27.30 0.56 3.37
N ASP A 72 28.33 1.38 3.17
CA ASP A 72 29.64 1.16 3.82
C ASP A 72 29.52 1.18 5.36
N PRO A 73 30.54 0.70 6.11
CA PRO A 73 30.47 0.67 7.58
C PRO A 73 30.17 2.03 8.23
N SER A 74 30.60 3.14 7.61
CA SER A 74 30.31 4.49 8.09
C SER A 74 28.85 4.88 7.88
N ALA A 75 28.25 4.48 6.75
CA ALA A 75 26.83 4.69 6.45
C ALA A 75 25.94 3.90 7.41
N VAL A 76 26.27 2.63 7.65
CA VAL A 76 25.59 1.79 8.64
C VAL A 76 25.66 2.44 10.03
N LYS A 77 26.84 2.88 10.46
CA LYS A 77 27.02 3.56 11.76
C LYS A 77 26.18 4.84 11.87
N ARG A 78 26.13 5.66 10.82
CA ARG A 78 25.28 6.86 10.77
C ARG A 78 23.80 6.52 10.88
N GLN A 79 23.36 5.44 10.23
CA GLN A 79 21.96 5.01 10.27
C GLN A 79 21.59 4.48 11.67
N LEU A 80 22.46 3.69 12.30
CA LEU A 80 22.28 3.25 13.68
C LEU A 80 22.18 4.42 14.66
N HIS A 81 23.07 5.42 14.54
CA HIS A 81 23.02 6.62 15.36
C HIS A 81 21.66 7.35 15.25
N LYS A 82 21.13 7.50 14.04
CA LYS A 82 19.80 8.11 13.82
C LYS A 82 18.67 7.30 14.47
N LEU A 83 18.78 5.98 14.49
CA LEU A 83 17.80 5.12 15.16
C LEU A 83 17.91 5.27 16.69
N ASP A 84 19.12 5.35 17.24
CA ASP A 84 19.36 5.57 18.68
C ASP A 84 18.86 6.95 19.15
N GLU A 85 19.03 8.01 18.34
CA GLU A 85 18.47 9.34 18.61
C GLU A 85 16.94 9.31 18.67
N ARG A 86 16.30 8.61 17.72
CA ARG A 86 14.84 8.47 17.69
C ARG A 86 14.31 7.68 18.90
N ALA A 87 15.01 6.62 19.30
CA ALA A 87 14.66 5.86 20.49
C ALA A 87 14.74 6.74 21.75
N SER A 88 15.83 7.49 21.91
CA SER A 88 16.00 8.42 23.04
C SER A 88 14.89 9.48 23.12
N ILE A 89 14.43 9.98 21.97
CA ILE A 89 13.31 10.95 21.91
C ILE A 89 12.01 10.30 22.39
N LEU A 90 11.74 9.05 22.01
CA LEU A 90 10.53 8.34 22.44
C LEU A 90 10.57 8.02 23.93
N ASP A 91 11.72 7.62 24.47
CA ASP A 91 11.92 7.37 25.90
C ASP A 91 11.59 8.64 26.71
N ALA A 92 12.10 9.80 26.28
CA ALA A 92 11.79 11.08 26.92
C ALA A 92 10.29 11.42 26.86
N LEU A 93 9.63 11.21 25.72
CA LEU A 93 8.19 11.42 25.56
C LEU A 93 7.37 10.50 26.47
N LEU A 94 7.77 9.24 26.64
CA LEU A 94 7.09 8.30 27.52
C LEU A 94 7.18 8.70 28.99
N ASP A 95 8.34 9.16 29.44
CA ASP A 95 8.53 9.60 30.82
C ASP A 95 7.69 10.84 31.15
N ASP A 96 7.64 11.82 30.24
CA ASP A 96 6.75 12.98 30.35
C ASP A 96 5.27 12.55 30.39
N THR A 97 4.90 11.58 29.54
CA THR A 97 3.53 11.07 29.44
C THR A 97 3.08 10.38 30.74
N ARG A 98 3.96 9.60 31.38
CA ARG A 98 3.69 8.94 32.67
C ARG A 98 3.51 9.93 33.82
N GLN A 99 4.20 11.08 33.78
CA GLN A 99 4.00 12.13 34.76
C GLN A 99 2.62 12.80 34.60
N PHE A 100 2.21 13.02 33.35
CA PHE A 100 0.93 13.65 33.00
C PHE A 100 -0.29 12.75 33.26
N GLN A 101 -0.17 11.43 33.05
CA GLN A 101 -1.26 10.46 33.26
C GLN A 101 -1.89 10.54 34.67
N ARG A 102 -1.10 10.87 35.69
CA ARG A 102 -1.56 10.97 37.09
C ARG A 102 -2.55 12.12 37.34
N ALA A 103 -2.67 13.06 36.42
CA ALA A 103 -3.48 14.27 36.55
C ALA A 103 -4.76 14.29 35.68
N LEU A 104 -5.02 13.25 34.87
CA LEU A 104 -6.09 13.25 33.87
C LEU A 104 -7.39 12.57 34.32
N GLY A 105 -8.51 13.09 33.81
CA GLY A 105 -9.84 12.48 33.92
C GLY A 105 -10.03 11.25 33.01
N ARG A 106 -11.10 10.47 33.22
CA ARG A 106 -11.33 9.17 32.57
C ARG A 106 -11.36 9.20 31.03
N ASP A 107 -11.96 10.22 30.41
CA ASP A 107 -12.05 10.27 28.94
C ASP A 107 -10.67 10.55 28.30
N ASP A 108 -9.86 11.38 28.94
CA ASP A 108 -8.50 11.69 28.49
C ASP A 108 -7.54 10.49 28.68
N GLN A 109 -7.78 9.64 29.67
CA GLN A 109 -7.03 8.40 29.85
C GLN A 109 -7.17 7.48 28.64
N SER A 110 -8.37 7.34 28.07
CA SER A 110 -8.56 6.47 26.89
C SER A 110 -7.78 6.95 25.66
N ARG A 111 -7.66 8.27 25.45
CA ARG A 111 -6.87 8.84 24.36
C ARG A 111 -5.38 8.70 24.61
N LEU A 112 -4.98 8.87 25.87
CA LEU A 112 -3.60 8.66 26.28
C LEU A 112 -3.18 7.20 26.08
N ASP A 113 -4.05 6.24 26.40
CA ASP A 113 -3.79 4.82 26.20
C ASP A 113 -3.61 4.50 24.70
N GLN A 114 -4.42 5.09 23.82
CA GLN A 114 -4.24 4.97 22.37
C GLN A 114 -2.88 5.53 21.93
N TYR A 115 -2.51 6.71 22.42
CA TYR A 115 -1.22 7.33 22.14
C TYR A 115 -0.05 6.46 22.62
N LEU A 116 -0.11 5.95 23.84
CA LEU A 116 0.91 5.07 24.42
C LEU A 116 1.06 3.75 23.65
N THR A 117 -0.05 3.20 23.13
CA THR A 117 0.01 2.05 22.21
C THR A 117 0.74 2.41 20.92
N SER A 118 0.40 3.54 20.28
CA SER A 118 1.11 4.03 19.08
C SER A 118 2.62 4.22 19.34
N VAL A 119 3.00 4.74 20.50
CA VAL A 119 4.41 4.93 20.87
C VAL A 119 5.15 3.60 21.00
N ARG A 120 4.58 2.62 21.71
CA ARG A 120 5.17 1.27 21.85
C ARG A 120 5.36 0.58 20.51
N GLU A 121 4.42 0.74 19.58
CA GLU A 121 4.54 0.21 18.21
C GLU A 121 5.74 0.82 17.47
N ILE A 122 5.98 2.13 17.64
CA ILE A 122 7.13 2.81 17.04
C ILE A 122 8.45 2.30 17.66
N GLU A 123 8.52 2.13 18.98
CA GLU A 123 9.70 1.58 19.65
C GLU A 123 10.07 0.19 19.13
N GLN A 124 9.08 -0.70 19.00
CA GLN A 124 9.29 -2.04 18.44
C GLN A 124 9.83 -1.97 17.01
N ARG A 125 9.28 -1.06 16.18
CA ARG A 125 9.76 -0.82 14.81
C ARG A 125 11.19 -0.29 14.78
N LEU A 126 11.57 0.62 15.67
CA LEU A 126 12.95 1.14 15.75
C LEU A 126 13.94 0.07 16.17
N ASN A 127 13.59 -0.74 17.19
CA ASN A 127 14.42 -1.84 17.67
C ASN A 127 14.65 -2.88 16.57
N ALA A 128 13.60 -3.24 15.83
CA ALA A 128 13.71 -4.11 14.68
C ALA A 128 14.56 -3.51 13.56
N ALA A 129 14.33 -2.23 13.21
CA ALA A 129 15.10 -1.54 12.19
C ALA A 129 16.60 -1.56 12.51
N ARG A 130 16.97 -1.39 13.79
CA ARG A 130 18.35 -1.50 14.26
C ARG A 130 18.95 -2.88 13.99
N GLN A 131 18.21 -3.93 14.34
CA GLN A 131 18.66 -5.31 14.10
C GLN A 131 18.82 -5.60 12.61
N TRP A 132 17.88 -5.14 11.79
CA TRP A 132 17.95 -5.31 10.35
C TRP A 132 19.10 -4.52 9.73
N GLU A 133 19.42 -3.32 10.21
CA GLU A 133 20.53 -2.51 9.69
C GLU A 133 21.89 -3.21 9.81
N LEU A 134 22.05 -4.10 10.80
CA LEU A 134 23.24 -4.93 11.01
C LEU A 134 23.26 -6.21 10.17
N ARG A 135 22.12 -6.62 9.60
CA ARG A 135 22.03 -7.78 8.73
C ARG A 135 22.40 -7.38 7.29
N PRO A 136 23.05 -8.25 6.50
CA PRO A 136 23.21 -8.02 5.08
C PRO A 136 21.87 -7.81 4.39
N LYS A 137 21.84 -6.94 3.38
CA LYS A 137 20.73 -6.87 2.42
C LYS A 137 20.71 -8.10 1.51
N PRO A 138 19.53 -8.50 0.99
CA PRO A 138 19.47 -9.54 -0.02
C PRO A 138 20.26 -9.15 -1.27
N THR A 139 20.59 -10.13 -2.10
CA THR A 139 21.22 -9.92 -3.40
C THR A 139 20.22 -10.19 -4.52
N THR A 140 20.47 -9.62 -5.69
CA THR A 140 19.71 -9.89 -6.91
C THR A 140 20.65 -9.86 -8.11
N ASN A 141 20.30 -10.60 -9.16
CA ASN A 141 21.00 -10.58 -10.45
C ASN A 141 20.49 -9.46 -11.38
N GLU A 142 19.41 -8.80 -10.98
CA GLU A 142 18.80 -7.69 -11.72
C GLU A 142 19.65 -6.44 -11.59
N GLN A 143 19.74 -5.67 -12.67
CA GLN A 143 20.49 -4.42 -12.65
C GLN A 143 19.66 -3.30 -12.01
N PRO A 144 20.31 -2.32 -11.35
CA PRO A 144 19.61 -1.13 -10.86
C PRO A 144 18.88 -0.44 -12.02
N PRO A 145 17.59 -0.14 -11.90
CA PRO A 145 16.86 0.56 -12.95
C PRO A 145 17.20 2.05 -12.98
N ASP A 146 17.06 2.66 -14.16
CA ASP A 146 16.99 4.11 -14.29
C ASP A 146 15.56 4.59 -14.04
N ASP A 147 15.42 5.76 -13.40
CA ASP A 147 14.12 6.37 -13.18
C ASP A 147 13.59 7.03 -14.46
N ILE A 148 12.33 6.73 -14.79
CA ILE A 148 11.61 7.38 -15.89
C ILE A 148 11.09 8.74 -15.42
N ARG A 149 11.75 9.81 -15.90
CA ARG A 149 11.46 11.20 -15.48
C ARG A 149 10.21 11.79 -16.14
N ASP A 150 9.92 11.41 -17.37
CA ASP A 150 8.75 11.90 -18.09
C ASP A 150 7.48 11.25 -17.52
N GLN A 151 6.62 12.06 -16.91
CA GLN A 151 5.36 11.60 -16.33
C GLN A 151 4.37 11.09 -17.38
N LYS A 152 4.55 11.44 -18.66
CA LYS A 152 3.72 10.96 -19.77
C LYS A 152 3.95 9.48 -20.08
N GLN A 153 5.10 8.94 -19.71
CA GLN A 153 5.42 7.50 -19.77
C GLN A 153 4.78 6.77 -18.57
N PHE A 154 3.47 6.94 -18.44
CA PHE A 154 2.68 6.49 -17.30
C PHE A 154 2.71 4.98 -17.13
N PHE A 155 2.51 4.24 -18.23
CA PHE A 155 2.47 2.77 -18.21
C PHE A 155 3.85 2.16 -17.97
N GLU A 156 4.91 2.75 -18.52
CA GLU A 156 6.28 2.30 -18.29
C GLU A 156 6.70 2.52 -16.84
N LYS A 157 6.30 3.65 -16.23
CA LYS A 157 6.50 3.90 -14.80
C LYS A 157 5.73 2.91 -13.95
N PHE A 158 4.49 2.59 -14.32
CA PHE A 158 3.69 1.61 -13.60
C PHE A 158 4.29 0.20 -13.68
N ASP A 159 4.69 -0.25 -14.87
CA ASP A 159 5.39 -1.53 -15.08
C ASP A 159 6.70 -1.60 -14.28
N LEU A 160 7.46 -0.51 -14.23
CA LEU A 160 8.70 -0.43 -13.47
C LEU A 160 8.46 -0.58 -11.97
N MET A 161 7.43 0.08 -11.42
CA MET A 161 7.07 -0.05 -10.00
C MET A 161 6.49 -1.44 -9.67
N LEU A 162 5.72 -2.05 -10.57
CA LEU A 162 5.27 -3.45 -10.42
C LEU A 162 6.46 -4.42 -10.45
N SER A 163 7.48 -4.14 -11.27
CA SER A 163 8.72 -4.92 -11.30
C SER A 163 9.49 -4.80 -9.99
N MET A 164 9.56 -3.60 -9.39
CA MET A 164 10.16 -3.43 -8.07
C MET A 164 9.35 -4.13 -6.97
N ALA A 165 8.01 -4.12 -7.05
CA ALA A 165 7.16 -4.84 -6.12
C ALA A 165 7.40 -6.36 -6.18
N ARG A 166 7.54 -6.92 -7.39
CA ARG A 166 7.94 -8.30 -7.59
C ARG A 166 9.28 -8.60 -6.89
N LEU A 167 10.32 -7.81 -7.16
CA LEU A 167 11.64 -8.00 -6.53
C LEU A 167 11.60 -7.91 -5.01
N ALA A 168 10.75 -7.05 -4.45
CA ALA A 168 10.59 -6.92 -3.01
C ALA A 168 10.02 -8.20 -2.38
N PHE A 169 9.08 -8.88 -3.05
CA PHE A 169 8.58 -10.18 -2.61
C PHE A 169 9.61 -11.30 -2.82
N GLU A 170 10.20 -11.40 -4.02
CA GLU A 170 11.21 -12.43 -4.35
C GLU A 170 12.43 -12.42 -3.41
N SER A 171 12.80 -11.25 -2.89
CA SER A 171 13.95 -11.07 -2.02
C SER A 171 13.62 -11.09 -0.52
N ASP A 172 12.37 -11.40 -0.16
CA ASP A 172 11.84 -11.30 1.20
C ASP A 172 12.12 -9.93 1.87
N SER A 173 12.07 -8.86 1.09
CA SER A 173 12.30 -7.51 1.58
C SER A 173 11.13 -7.00 2.42
N THR A 174 9.90 -7.41 2.07
CA THR A 174 8.67 -7.07 2.79
C THR A 174 7.55 -8.11 2.55
N ARG A 175 6.60 -8.18 3.47
CA ARG A 175 5.34 -8.94 3.28
C ARG A 175 4.20 -8.10 2.69
N ILE A 176 4.30 -6.77 2.73
CA ILE A 176 3.20 -5.88 2.37
C ILE A 176 3.69 -4.74 1.49
N ILE A 177 3.03 -4.58 0.34
CA ILE A 177 3.26 -3.49 -0.60
C ILE A 177 1.94 -2.79 -0.86
N THR A 178 1.96 -1.46 -0.80
CA THR A 178 0.83 -0.60 -1.16
C THR A 178 1.27 0.27 -2.33
N LEU A 179 0.65 0.14 -3.50
CA LEU A 179 1.01 0.92 -4.69
C LEU A 179 -0.14 1.83 -5.11
N MET A 180 0.08 3.14 -5.03
CA MET A 180 -0.88 4.15 -5.49
C MET A 180 -0.56 4.57 -6.92
N VAL A 181 -1.47 4.32 -7.85
CA VAL A 181 -1.41 4.85 -9.21
C VAL A 181 -2.22 6.15 -9.24
N ASP A 182 -1.52 7.29 -9.27
CA ASP A 182 -2.16 8.56 -8.94
C ASP A 182 -2.81 9.25 -10.14
N ALA A 183 -4.13 9.18 -10.22
CA ALA A 183 -4.89 9.84 -11.27
C ALA A 183 -4.78 11.38 -11.26
N PHE A 184 -4.55 12.01 -10.10
CA PHE A 184 -4.58 13.47 -9.96
C PHE A 184 -3.29 14.13 -10.41
N ALA A 185 -2.15 13.47 -10.14
CA ALA A 185 -0.83 13.96 -10.53
C ALA A 185 -0.33 13.33 -11.84
N THR A 186 -1.18 12.53 -12.53
CA THR A 186 -0.90 12.04 -13.89
C THR A 186 -1.40 13.05 -14.94
N PRO A 187 -0.48 13.74 -15.66
CA PRO A 187 -0.82 14.70 -16.72
C PRO A 187 -1.30 13.96 -17.98
N PRO A 188 -1.61 14.66 -19.10
CA PRO A 188 -1.84 13.99 -20.38
C PRO A 188 -0.68 13.05 -20.71
N PHE A 189 -0.98 11.77 -20.98
CA PHE A 189 -0.01 10.68 -21.03
C PHE A 189 -0.06 9.92 -22.35
N ASN A 190 0.99 9.17 -22.65
CA ASN A 190 1.11 8.38 -23.88
C ASN A 190 0.15 7.18 -23.79
N LEU A 191 -0.91 7.18 -24.59
CA LEU A 191 -1.93 6.13 -24.60
C LEU A 191 -1.59 5.00 -25.57
N HIS A 192 -1.17 5.38 -26.79
CA HIS A 192 -0.74 4.48 -27.86
C HIS A 192 0.57 5.01 -28.49
N PRO A 193 1.27 4.23 -29.33
CA PRO A 193 2.43 4.73 -30.06
C PRO A 193 2.08 5.99 -30.87
N ASN A 194 2.66 7.13 -30.46
CA ASN A 194 2.43 8.48 -31.02
C ASN A 194 1.06 9.10 -30.75
N GLN A 195 0.30 8.61 -29.78
CA GLN A 195 -0.97 9.22 -29.39
C GLN A 195 -1.00 9.45 -27.88
N ASN A 196 -1.16 10.72 -27.49
CA ASN A 196 -1.39 11.08 -26.11
C ASN A 196 -2.88 11.17 -25.82
N THR A 197 -3.22 11.06 -24.54
CA THR A 197 -4.54 11.45 -24.08
C THR A 197 -4.78 12.94 -24.27
N THR A 198 -6.05 13.29 -24.42
CA THR A 198 -6.53 14.66 -24.57
C THR A 198 -6.46 15.47 -23.27
N ASP A 199 -6.41 14.80 -22.11
CA ASP A 199 -6.35 15.40 -20.79
C ASP A 199 -5.59 14.48 -19.81
N GLY A 200 -5.30 14.95 -18.60
CA GLY A 200 -4.77 14.13 -17.52
C GLY A 200 -5.78 13.11 -17.01
N TYR A 201 -5.31 12.07 -16.32
CA TYR A 201 -6.13 10.90 -15.97
C TYR A 201 -7.36 11.30 -15.13
N HIS A 202 -7.21 12.17 -14.13
CA HIS A 202 -8.34 12.68 -13.34
C HIS A 202 -9.38 13.40 -14.20
N ASN A 203 -8.97 14.31 -15.08
CA ASN A 203 -9.89 15.09 -15.92
C ASN A 203 -10.55 14.25 -17.02
N LEU A 204 -9.89 13.17 -17.48
CA LEU A 204 -10.52 12.19 -18.36
C LEU A 204 -11.67 11.49 -17.66
N SER A 205 -11.51 11.14 -16.38
CA SER A 205 -12.54 10.47 -15.58
C SER A 205 -13.82 11.31 -15.43
N HIS A 206 -13.71 12.64 -15.50
CA HIS A 206 -14.83 13.58 -15.69
C HIS A 206 -15.25 13.65 -17.17
N HIS A 207 -15.68 12.50 -17.71
CA HIS A 207 -15.88 12.36 -19.15
C HIS A 207 -17.14 13.06 -19.67
N GLY A 208 -18.14 13.35 -18.83
CA GLY A 208 -19.37 14.04 -19.23
C GLY A 208 -20.11 13.33 -20.36
N GLN A 209 -20.05 12.00 -20.39
CA GLN A 209 -20.56 11.13 -21.47
C GLN A 209 -19.91 11.35 -22.86
N SER A 210 -18.76 12.02 -22.93
CA SER A 210 -17.98 12.10 -24.17
C SER A 210 -17.44 10.74 -24.59
N GLU A 211 -17.89 10.23 -25.74
CA GLU A 211 -17.45 8.95 -26.31
C GLU A 211 -15.92 8.89 -26.44
N SER A 212 -15.29 9.99 -26.88
CA SER A 212 -13.83 10.06 -27.03
C SER A 212 -13.08 9.93 -25.71
N LYS A 213 -13.57 10.55 -24.63
CA LYS A 213 -12.95 10.43 -23.30
C LYS A 213 -13.16 9.03 -22.71
N VAL A 214 -14.36 8.48 -22.87
CA VAL A 214 -14.68 7.11 -22.44
C VAL A 214 -13.76 6.10 -23.14
N GLN A 215 -13.59 6.21 -24.47
CA GLN A 215 -12.70 5.32 -25.20
C GLN A 215 -11.24 5.42 -24.71
N GLN A 216 -10.74 6.64 -24.44
CA GLN A 216 -9.39 6.82 -23.89
C GLN A 216 -9.22 6.18 -22.51
N LEU A 217 -10.24 6.24 -21.65
CA LEU A 217 -10.22 5.56 -20.35
C LEU A 217 -10.24 4.04 -20.52
N MET A 218 -11.08 3.51 -21.41
CA MET A 218 -11.14 2.07 -21.69
C MET A 218 -9.80 1.54 -22.22
N ASP A 219 -9.16 2.29 -23.12
CA ASP A 219 -7.83 1.96 -23.63
C ASP A 219 -6.78 1.99 -22.52
N ALA A 220 -6.84 2.98 -21.63
CA ALA A 220 -5.90 3.12 -20.53
C ALA A 220 -6.07 2.00 -19.49
N ASP A 221 -7.31 1.63 -19.16
CA ASP A 221 -7.63 0.53 -18.26
C ASP A 221 -7.18 -0.80 -18.86
N HIS A 222 -7.36 -1.00 -20.17
CA HIS A 222 -6.86 -2.18 -20.88
C HIS A 222 -5.33 -2.28 -20.80
N GLN A 223 -4.59 -1.18 -21.00
CA GLN A 223 -3.13 -1.17 -20.81
C GLN A 223 -2.73 -1.53 -19.38
N GLN A 224 -3.43 -1.03 -18.36
CA GLN A 224 -3.18 -1.41 -16.96
C GLN A 224 -3.45 -2.90 -16.72
N MET A 225 -4.52 -3.46 -17.30
CA MET A 225 -4.81 -4.90 -17.21
C MET A 225 -3.71 -5.75 -17.87
N MET A 226 -3.14 -5.29 -18.98
CA MET A 226 -2.00 -5.95 -19.63
C MET A 226 -0.75 -5.95 -18.72
N LEU A 227 -0.50 -4.86 -17.99
CA LEU A 227 0.59 -4.79 -17.01
C LEU A 227 0.36 -5.71 -15.79
N LEU A 228 -0.88 -5.80 -15.30
CA LEU A 228 -1.22 -6.75 -14.24
C LEU A 228 -1.07 -8.20 -14.72
N HIS A 229 -1.52 -8.51 -15.93
CA HIS A 229 -1.30 -9.82 -16.53
C HIS A 229 0.19 -10.15 -16.58
N LYS A 230 1.03 -9.21 -17.03
CA LYS A 230 2.49 -9.36 -17.03
C LYS A 230 3.06 -9.59 -15.63
N LEU A 231 2.58 -8.87 -14.61
CA LEU A 231 2.97 -9.10 -13.21
C LEU A 231 2.60 -10.52 -12.77
N PHE A 232 1.36 -10.96 -13.00
CA PHE A 232 0.90 -12.30 -12.62
C PHE A 232 1.73 -13.39 -13.28
N THR A 233 2.01 -13.28 -14.58
CA THR A 233 2.88 -14.20 -15.31
C THR A 233 4.25 -14.29 -14.65
N ARG A 234 4.90 -13.16 -14.36
CA ARG A 234 6.20 -13.14 -13.69
C ARG A 234 6.16 -13.77 -12.29
N LEU A 235 5.11 -13.53 -11.52
CA LEU A 235 4.94 -14.15 -10.20
C LEU A 235 4.64 -15.65 -10.27
N THR A 236 4.12 -16.15 -11.39
CA THR A 236 3.98 -17.61 -11.61
C THR A 236 5.26 -18.30 -12.06
N GLU A 237 6.18 -17.56 -12.66
CA GLU A 237 7.48 -18.05 -13.11
C GLU A 237 8.48 -18.21 -11.96
N VAL A 238 8.32 -17.43 -10.89
CA VAL A 238 9.15 -17.53 -9.68
C VAL A 238 8.57 -18.54 -8.70
N ARG A 239 9.45 -19.39 -8.18
CA ARG A 239 9.11 -20.39 -7.16
C ARG A 239 9.75 -20.06 -5.83
N GLU A 240 8.96 -20.23 -4.76
CA GLU A 240 9.43 -20.31 -3.38
C GLU A 240 9.13 -21.74 -2.90
N ASP A 241 10.17 -22.54 -2.74
CA ASP A 241 10.06 -23.99 -2.55
C ASP A 241 9.22 -24.64 -3.67
N GLU A 242 8.14 -25.35 -3.32
CA GLU A 242 7.25 -26.05 -4.27
C GLU A 242 6.17 -25.13 -4.85
N ASP A 243 5.88 -24.00 -4.22
CA ASP A 243 4.82 -23.08 -4.59
C ASP A 243 5.32 -22.02 -5.58
N ARG A 244 4.43 -21.52 -6.42
CA ARG A 244 4.70 -20.29 -7.18
C ARG A 244 4.53 -19.09 -6.27
N LEU A 245 5.31 -18.03 -6.50
CA LEU A 245 5.21 -16.81 -5.69
C LEU A 245 3.79 -16.20 -5.74
N LEU A 246 3.08 -16.31 -6.88
CA LEU A 246 1.68 -15.88 -6.98
C LEU A 246 0.74 -16.65 -6.04
N ASP A 247 0.98 -17.94 -5.81
CA ASP A 247 0.11 -18.75 -4.93
C ASP A 247 0.25 -18.31 -3.46
N ARG A 248 1.39 -17.71 -3.11
CA ARG A 248 1.73 -17.19 -1.77
C ARG A 248 1.48 -15.68 -1.61
N THR A 249 1.08 -14.98 -2.67
CA THR A 249 0.91 -13.52 -2.69
C THR A 249 -0.53 -13.16 -3.00
N MET A 250 -1.17 -12.35 -2.14
CA MET A 250 -2.47 -11.76 -2.43
C MET A 250 -2.30 -10.42 -3.17
N ILE A 251 -2.97 -10.26 -4.30
CA ILE A 251 -2.96 -9.00 -5.07
C ILE A 251 -4.38 -8.47 -5.15
N LEU A 252 -4.60 -7.33 -4.51
CA LEU A 252 -5.83 -6.55 -4.60
C LEU A 252 -5.58 -5.34 -5.50
N PHE A 253 -6.35 -5.22 -6.58
CA PHE A 253 -6.26 -4.10 -7.52
C PHE A 253 -7.66 -3.55 -7.80
N GLY A 254 -7.78 -2.22 -7.89
CA GLY A 254 -9.06 -1.61 -8.20
C GLY A 254 -9.13 -0.12 -7.91
N SER A 255 -10.37 0.38 -7.87
CA SER A 255 -10.68 1.80 -7.62
C SER A 255 -11.55 1.97 -6.38
N ASN A 256 -11.46 3.15 -5.77
CA ASN A 256 -12.34 3.58 -4.69
C ASN A 256 -13.68 4.17 -5.19
N MET A 257 -13.94 4.10 -6.50
CA MET A 257 -15.17 4.57 -7.15
C MET A 257 -15.67 3.52 -8.15
N GLY A 258 -16.98 3.28 -8.14
CA GLY A 258 -17.68 2.51 -9.18
C GLY A 258 -17.84 3.29 -10.48
N ASP A 259 -18.13 4.58 -10.36
CA ASP A 259 -18.17 5.53 -11.47
C ASP A 259 -17.51 6.85 -11.05
N ALA A 260 -16.35 7.15 -11.64
CA ALA A 260 -15.60 8.37 -11.34
C ALA A 260 -16.28 9.64 -11.88
N ASN A 261 -17.04 9.56 -12.97
CA ASN A 261 -17.70 10.72 -13.58
C ASN A 261 -18.81 11.30 -12.70
N THR A 262 -19.48 10.44 -11.94
CA THR A 262 -20.53 10.83 -10.99
C THR A 262 -20.08 10.79 -9.53
N HIS A 263 -18.81 10.43 -9.28
CA HIS A 263 -18.25 10.16 -7.95
C HIS A 263 -19.04 9.12 -7.15
N ASP A 264 -19.58 8.09 -7.82
CA ASP A 264 -20.24 6.96 -7.17
C ASP A 264 -19.20 6.09 -6.46
N ASN A 265 -19.38 5.91 -5.16
CA ASN A 265 -18.54 5.05 -4.31
C ASN A 265 -19.20 3.71 -3.98
N THR A 266 -20.28 3.36 -4.69
CA THR A 266 -20.90 2.04 -4.66
C THR A 266 -20.36 1.17 -5.80
N ASN A 267 -20.57 -0.16 -5.70
CA ASN A 267 -20.17 -1.14 -6.72
C ASN A 267 -18.76 -0.94 -7.32
N MET A 268 -17.74 -0.89 -6.44
CA MET A 268 -16.36 -0.63 -6.83
C MET A 268 -15.78 -1.77 -7.68
N PRO A 269 -14.98 -1.47 -8.72
CA PRO A 269 -14.29 -2.48 -9.51
C PRO A 269 -13.08 -2.99 -8.73
N ILE A 270 -13.17 -4.23 -8.25
CA ILE A 270 -12.14 -4.87 -7.43
C ILE A 270 -11.74 -6.21 -8.05
N LEU A 271 -10.43 -6.37 -8.28
CA LEU A 271 -9.81 -7.61 -8.69
C LEU A 271 -8.97 -8.15 -7.53
N LEU A 272 -9.16 -9.43 -7.22
CA LEU A 272 -8.34 -10.19 -6.30
C LEU A 272 -7.70 -11.36 -7.04
N ALA A 273 -6.38 -11.51 -6.91
CA ALA A 273 -5.62 -12.61 -7.48
C ALA A 273 -4.62 -13.20 -6.48
N GLY A 274 -4.21 -14.46 -6.70
CA GLY A 274 -3.21 -15.15 -5.87
C GLY A 274 -3.70 -15.52 -4.46
N GLY A 275 -2.77 -15.86 -3.58
CA GLY A 275 -3.04 -16.12 -2.15
C GLY A 275 -3.98 -17.30 -1.85
N GLY A 276 -4.14 -18.23 -2.78
CA GLY A 276 -4.92 -19.46 -2.59
C GLY A 276 -6.42 -19.24 -2.33
N PHE A 277 -7.02 -18.18 -2.88
CA PHE A 277 -8.48 -17.98 -2.87
C PHE A 277 -9.17 -18.77 -3.99
N LYS A 278 -10.51 -18.87 -3.91
CA LYS A 278 -11.34 -19.40 -5.00
C LYS A 278 -11.43 -18.36 -6.13
N HIS A 279 -10.57 -18.52 -7.14
CA HIS A 279 -10.48 -17.64 -8.31
C HIS A 279 -11.39 -18.06 -9.47
N GLY A 280 -11.39 -17.29 -10.57
CA GLY A 280 -12.12 -17.61 -11.80
C GLY A 280 -13.62 -17.31 -11.77
N GLN A 281 -14.04 -16.40 -10.88
CA GLN A 281 -15.45 -16.01 -10.70
C GLN A 281 -15.61 -14.50 -10.71
N HIS A 282 -16.82 -14.04 -11.02
CA HIS A 282 -17.24 -12.64 -10.89
C HIS A 282 -18.36 -12.56 -9.85
N LEU A 283 -18.10 -11.85 -8.75
CA LEU A 283 -19.08 -11.63 -7.68
C LEU A 283 -19.72 -10.26 -7.89
N ALA A 284 -20.97 -10.26 -8.38
CA ALA A 284 -21.74 -9.03 -8.56
C ALA A 284 -22.55 -8.73 -7.30
N PHE A 285 -22.29 -7.59 -6.68
CA PHE A 285 -23.04 -7.10 -5.52
C PHE A 285 -24.11 -6.10 -5.96
N ARG A 286 -25.22 -6.04 -5.23
CA ARG A 286 -26.32 -5.13 -5.56
C ARG A 286 -25.99 -3.71 -5.10
N HIS A 287 -26.24 -2.71 -5.95
CA HIS A 287 -26.08 -1.30 -5.57
C HIS A 287 -26.96 -0.88 -4.37
N ASP A 288 -28.19 -1.41 -4.27
CA ASP A 288 -29.15 -1.08 -3.21
C ASP A 288 -28.92 -1.83 -1.88
N ARG A 289 -28.11 -2.89 -1.91
CA ARG A 289 -27.73 -3.72 -0.77
C ARG A 289 -26.27 -4.12 -0.90
N ASN A 290 -25.41 -3.10 -0.92
CA ASN A 290 -23.99 -3.26 -1.18
C ASN A 290 -23.29 -3.91 0.03
N GLN A 291 -22.40 -4.85 -0.24
CA GLN A 291 -21.58 -5.48 0.80
C GLN A 291 -20.35 -4.60 1.06
N PRO A 292 -19.98 -4.31 2.32
CA PRO A 292 -18.81 -3.50 2.59
C PRO A 292 -17.55 -4.16 2.03
N LEU A 293 -16.77 -3.44 1.22
CA LEU A 293 -15.45 -3.90 0.74
C LEU A 293 -14.52 -4.27 1.91
N CYS A 294 -14.72 -3.65 3.08
CA CYS A 294 -13.97 -4.00 4.29
C CYS A 294 -14.17 -5.46 4.73
N ASN A 295 -15.24 -6.15 4.31
CA ASN A 295 -15.39 -7.59 4.56
C ASN A 295 -14.33 -8.42 3.80
N LEU A 296 -13.98 -7.99 2.58
CA LEU A 296 -12.85 -8.57 1.84
C LEU A 296 -11.54 -8.32 2.59
N PHE A 297 -11.35 -7.12 3.15
CA PHE A 297 -10.13 -6.79 3.90
C PHE A 297 -9.96 -7.66 5.15
N VAL A 298 -11.03 -7.92 5.91
CA VAL A 298 -10.98 -8.87 7.04
C VAL A 298 -10.61 -10.27 6.55
N THR A 299 -11.19 -10.72 5.46
CA THR A 299 -10.87 -12.03 4.85
C THR A 299 -9.39 -12.14 4.45
N MET A 300 -8.85 -11.10 3.82
CA MET A 300 -7.43 -11.04 3.44
C MET A 300 -6.52 -11.01 4.68
N LEU A 301 -6.86 -10.23 5.71
CA LEU A 301 -6.11 -10.19 6.97
C LEU A 301 -6.04 -11.57 7.62
N GLN A 302 -7.18 -12.27 7.72
CA GLN A 302 -7.22 -13.62 8.29
C GLN A 302 -6.40 -14.61 7.45
N LYS A 303 -6.47 -14.53 6.11
CA LYS A 303 -5.64 -15.36 5.21
C LYS A 303 -4.14 -15.07 5.36
N LEU A 304 -3.77 -13.83 5.72
CA LEU A 304 -2.40 -13.41 6.04
C LEU A 304 -1.92 -13.90 7.42
N GLY A 305 -2.79 -14.54 8.22
CA GLY A 305 -2.49 -14.94 9.60
C GLY A 305 -2.73 -13.83 10.63
N VAL A 306 -3.43 -12.75 10.25
CA VAL A 306 -3.80 -11.67 11.15
C VAL A 306 -5.19 -11.93 11.73
N GLU A 307 -5.23 -12.42 12.97
CA GLU A 307 -6.47 -12.67 13.71
C GLU A 307 -7.19 -11.35 14.02
N THR A 308 -8.32 -11.12 13.35
CA THR A 308 -9.20 -9.96 13.58
C THR A 308 -10.62 -10.27 13.17
N GLU A 309 -11.60 -9.79 13.94
CA GLU A 309 -13.03 -9.94 13.65
C GLU A 309 -13.58 -8.78 12.81
N SER A 310 -12.89 -7.64 12.81
CA SER A 310 -13.33 -6.44 12.09
C SER A 310 -12.17 -5.56 11.62
N PHE A 311 -12.44 -4.78 10.59
CA PHE A 311 -11.60 -3.69 10.11
C PHE A 311 -12.48 -2.61 9.48
N ALA A 312 -12.27 -1.35 9.87
CA ALA A 312 -13.04 -0.20 9.39
C ALA A 312 -14.58 -0.42 9.43
N SER A 313 -15.27 -0.41 8.28
CA SER A 313 -16.73 -0.57 8.19
C SER A 313 -17.17 -2.02 7.93
N SER A 314 -16.29 -3.00 8.15
CA SER A 314 -16.63 -4.40 7.96
C SER A 314 -17.80 -4.82 8.86
N SER A 315 -18.67 -5.67 8.33
CA SER A 315 -19.75 -6.36 9.04
C SER A 315 -19.51 -7.87 9.17
N GLY A 316 -18.38 -8.37 8.67
CA GLY A 316 -17.99 -9.78 8.70
C GLY A 316 -16.87 -10.06 7.69
N THR A 317 -16.79 -11.30 7.22
CA THR A 317 -15.89 -11.76 6.15
C THR A 317 -16.62 -11.85 4.81
N LEU A 318 -15.88 -12.09 3.74
CA LEU A 318 -16.37 -12.41 2.39
C LEU A 318 -16.08 -13.89 2.13
N ASN A 319 -17.02 -14.76 2.52
CA ASN A 319 -16.81 -16.22 2.53
C ASN A 319 -16.86 -16.84 1.12
N GLU A 320 -17.44 -16.14 0.15
CA GLU A 320 -17.62 -16.57 -1.24
C GLU A 320 -16.27 -16.83 -1.97
N ILE A 321 -15.20 -16.22 -1.48
CA ILE A 321 -13.84 -16.35 -2.01
C ILE A 321 -12.94 -17.27 -1.17
N ALA A 322 -13.38 -17.68 0.03
CA ALA A 322 -12.60 -18.55 0.88
C ALA A 322 -12.39 -19.91 0.20
N SER A 323 -11.17 -20.44 0.27
CA SER A 323 -10.89 -21.80 -0.18
C SER A 323 -11.51 -22.80 0.80
N ASN A 324 -12.17 -23.83 0.29
CA ASN A 324 -12.48 -25.02 1.08
C ASN A 324 -11.17 -25.76 1.30
N THR A 325 -10.46 -25.43 2.37
CA THR A 325 -9.31 -26.19 2.88
C THR A 325 -9.43 -26.27 4.37
#